data_AF-A0A651GLT9-F1
#
_entry.id   AF-A0A651GLT9-F1
#
_cell.length_a   1.000
_cell.length_b   1.000
_cell.length_c   1.000
_cell.angle_alpha   90.00
_cell.angle_beta   90.00
_cell.angle_gamma   90.00
#
_symmetry.space_group_name_H-M   'P 1'
#
loop_
_entity.id
_entity.type
_entity.pdbx_description
1 polymer ?
#
loop_
_entity_poly.entity_id
_entity_poly.type
_entity_poly.pdbx_seq_one_letter_code
_entity_poly.pdbx_strand_id
1 'polypeptide(L)'
;MKVLIIALMVLNSVVCVCQDGVRPEPAGNKKYGLKEKLPIKVGGGMVPSNVYSYLEQLTGPNGEEVLYERIGSGPSYKNPDPALTQFESGVLTMFYVWYGNEKRKVVYFDQYRLEQPQVLHGFLWKE
;
A
#
# COMPACT_ATOMS: atom_id res chain seq x y z
N MET A 1 -52.88 -31.12 6.89
CA MET A 1 -52.42 -29.71 6.95
C MET A 1 -51.02 -29.69 7.55
N LYS A 2 -50.07 -29.05 6.84
CA LYS A 2 -48.75 -28.57 7.31
C LYS A 2 -47.67 -29.62 7.59
N VAL A 3 -46.39 -29.44 7.26
CA VAL A 3 -45.67 -28.64 6.24
C VAL A 3 -44.35 -29.41 6.06
N LEU A 4 -43.94 -29.62 4.82
CA LEU A 4 -42.65 -30.12 4.40
C LEU A 4 -41.57 -29.06 4.72
N ILE A 5 -40.55 -29.39 5.51
CA ILE A 5 -39.35 -28.55 5.65
C ILE A 5 -38.14 -29.41 5.29
N ILE A 6 -37.73 -29.32 4.02
CA ILE A 6 -36.43 -29.79 3.55
C ILE A 6 -35.43 -28.71 3.97
N ALA A 7 -34.66 -28.99 5.02
CA ALA A 7 -33.53 -28.15 5.42
C ALA A 7 -32.36 -28.44 4.47
N LEU A 8 -32.26 -27.66 3.39
CA LEU A 8 -31.10 -27.65 2.50
C LEU A 8 -29.95 -26.95 3.23
N MET A 9 -29.06 -27.73 3.86
CA MET A 9 -27.79 -27.22 4.39
C MET A 9 -26.94 -26.73 3.21
N VAL A 10 -26.97 -25.42 2.95
CA VAL A 10 -26.03 -24.81 2.02
C VAL A 10 -24.70 -24.68 2.77
N LEU A 11 -23.74 -25.52 2.39
CA LEU A 11 -22.34 -25.40 2.76
C LEU A 11 -21.89 -23.98 2.38
N ASN A 12 -21.73 -23.10 3.35
CA ASN A 12 -20.92 -21.90 3.18
C ASN A 12 -19.45 -22.35 3.15
N SER A 13 -19.03 -22.87 2.00
CA SER A 13 -17.61 -22.93 1.66
C SER A 13 -17.12 -21.48 1.63
N VAL A 14 -16.50 -21.06 2.74
CA VAL A 14 -15.62 -19.90 2.77
C VAL A 14 -14.56 -20.18 1.71
N VAL A 15 -14.76 -19.60 0.53
CA VAL A 15 -13.71 -19.52 -0.45
C VAL A 15 -12.67 -18.61 0.19
N CYS A 16 -11.62 -19.22 0.73
CA CYS A 16 -10.40 -18.52 1.03
C CYS A 16 -9.91 -18.00 -0.33
N VAL A 17 -10.19 -16.73 -0.64
CA VAL A 17 -9.55 -16.06 -1.76
C VAL A 17 -8.11 -15.85 -1.32
N CYS A 18 -7.25 -16.79 -1.66
CA CYS A 18 -5.82 -16.51 -1.76
C CYS A 18 -5.72 -15.37 -2.78
N GLN A 19 -5.42 -14.15 -2.33
CA GLN A 19 -5.03 -13.08 -3.25
C GLN A 19 -3.69 -13.52 -3.85
N ASP A 20 -3.75 -14.20 -5.01
CA ASP A 20 -2.62 -14.25 -5.93
C ASP A 20 -2.10 -12.82 -6.08
N GLY A 21 -0.78 -12.62 -5.99
CA GLY A 21 -0.14 -11.32 -5.92
C GLY A 21 -0.54 -10.41 -7.07
N VAL A 22 -1.63 -9.67 -6.91
CA VAL A 22 -2.18 -8.79 -7.94
C VAL A 22 -1.17 -7.68 -8.17
N ARG A 23 -0.59 -7.65 -9.37
CA ARG A 23 0.28 -6.56 -9.82
C ARG A 23 -0.49 -5.24 -9.70
N PRO A 24 0.07 -4.23 -9.02
CA PRO A 24 -0.57 -2.93 -8.95
C PRO A 24 -0.58 -2.26 -10.33
N GLU A 25 -1.68 -1.60 -10.64
CA GLU A 25 -1.79 -0.77 -11.84
C GLU A 25 -0.93 0.50 -11.72
N PRO A 26 -0.45 1.07 -12.84
CA PRO A 26 0.21 2.38 -12.81
C PRO A 26 -0.67 3.48 -12.22
N ALA A 27 -0.09 4.37 -11.42
CA ALA A 27 -0.84 5.49 -10.86
C ALA A 27 -1.32 6.45 -11.96
N GLY A 28 -2.65 6.61 -12.09
CA GLY A 28 -3.26 7.57 -13.01
C GLY A 28 -2.98 9.04 -12.62
N ASN A 29 -2.64 9.30 -11.35
CA ASN A 29 -2.28 10.62 -10.86
C ASN A 29 -0.77 10.76 -10.68
N LYS A 30 -0.14 11.69 -11.42
CA LYS A 30 1.31 11.95 -11.36
C LYS A 30 1.83 12.39 -9.98
N LYS A 31 0.93 12.80 -9.07
CA LYS A 31 1.26 13.22 -7.70
C LYS A 31 1.12 12.09 -6.67
N TYR A 32 0.65 10.91 -7.07
CA TYR A 32 0.53 9.74 -6.19
C TYR A 32 1.87 9.41 -5.55
N GLY A 33 1.90 9.25 -4.23
CA GLY A 33 3.09 9.05 -3.42
C GLY A 33 4.02 10.26 -3.30
N LEU A 34 3.89 11.29 -4.15
CA LEU A 34 4.79 12.45 -4.20
C LEU A 34 4.26 13.69 -3.47
N LYS A 35 3.07 13.58 -2.89
CA LYS A 35 2.43 14.63 -2.08
C LYS A 35 1.80 14.02 -0.84
N GLU A 36 1.90 14.72 0.28
CA GLU A 36 1.32 14.34 1.58
C GLU A 36 -0.17 13.98 1.51
N LYS A 37 -0.93 14.68 0.65
CA LYS A 37 -2.38 14.45 0.45
C LYS A 37 -2.69 13.19 -0.37
N LEU A 38 -1.70 12.62 -1.03
CA LEU A 38 -1.82 11.41 -1.86
C LEU A 38 -0.72 10.42 -1.48
N PRO A 39 -0.65 9.96 -0.22
CA PRO A 39 0.37 9.02 0.20
C PRO A 39 0.08 7.62 -0.38
N ILE A 40 1.11 6.80 -0.45
CA ILE A 40 0.98 5.38 -0.79
C ILE A 40 0.50 4.66 0.47
N LYS A 41 -0.73 4.14 0.46
CA LYS A 41 -1.38 3.49 1.61
C LYS A 41 -1.15 1.99 1.57
N VAL A 42 -0.08 1.56 2.22
CA VAL A 42 0.42 0.18 2.15
C VAL A 42 -0.02 -0.70 3.33
N GLY A 43 -0.59 -0.10 4.38
CA GLY A 43 -0.87 -0.80 5.64
C GLY A 43 0.41 -1.39 6.27
N GLY A 44 0.26 -2.41 7.11
CA GLY A 44 1.37 -3.05 7.83
C GLY A 44 1.40 -2.75 9.34
N GLY A 45 0.64 -1.75 9.80
CA GLY A 45 0.44 -1.46 11.21
C GLY A 45 1.64 -0.75 11.82
N MET A 46 2.07 -1.21 13.01
CA MET A 46 3.13 -0.53 13.78
C MET A 46 4.52 -0.69 13.13
N VAL A 47 4.75 -1.80 12.42
CA VAL A 47 6.01 -2.07 11.73
C VAL A 47 5.86 -1.71 10.25
N PRO A 48 6.79 -0.95 9.64
CA PRO A 48 6.67 -0.51 8.25
C PRO A 48 7.07 -1.60 7.23
N SER A 49 6.77 -2.88 7.47
CA SER A 49 7.17 -3.99 6.57
C SER A 49 6.65 -3.79 5.14
N ASN A 50 5.37 -3.44 5.00
CA ASN A 50 4.76 -3.26 3.68
C ASN A 50 5.31 -2.04 2.92
N VAL A 51 5.89 -1.06 3.62
CA VAL A 51 6.60 0.06 2.98
C VAL A 51 7.84 -0.47 2.26
N TYR A 52 8.64 -1.29 2.96
CA TYR A 52 9.82 -1.92 2.37
C TYR A 52 9.45 -2.89 1.26
N SER A 53 8.44 -3.74 1.46
CA SER A 53 7.97 -4.65 0.41
C SER A 53 7.50 -3.91 -0.85
N TYR A 54 6.84 -2.76 -0.69
CA TYR A 54 6.46 -1.93 -1.83
C TYR A 54 7.69 -1.35 -2.55
N LEU A 55 8.66 -0.82 -1.80
CA LEU A 55 9.88 -0.23 -2.36
C LEU A 55 10.76 -1.26 -3.09
N GLU A 56 10.89 -2.46 -2.51
CA GLU A 56 11.65 -3.57 -3.07
C GLU A 56 11.06 -4.09 -4.38
N GLN A 57 9.77 -3.85 -4.64
CA GLN A 57 9.10 -4.25 -5.87
C GLN A 57 9.18 -3.19 -6.98
N LEU A 58 9.71 -2.00 -6.68
CA LEU A 58 9.90 -0.98 -7.71
C LEU A 58 11.18 -1.23 -8.53
N THR A 59 11.11 -0.88 -9.80
CA THR A 59 12.28 -0.71 -10.68
C THR A 59 12.23 0.64 -11.38
N GLY A 60 13.37 1.09 -11.90
CA GLY A 60 13.40 2.13 -12.92
C GLY A 60 12.72 1.68 -14.23
N PRO A 61 12.48 2.61 -15.16
CA PRO A 61 11.79 2.35 -16.42
C PRO A 61 12.52 1.36 -17.35
N ASN A 62 13.81 1.12 -17.14
CA ASN A 62 14.61 0.15 -17.89
C ASN A 62 15.02 -1.05 -17.02
N GLY A 63 14.36 -1.26 -15.88
CA GLY A 63 14.69 -2.34 -14.94
C GLY A 63 15.81 -2.00 -13.96
N GLU A 64 16.18 -0.72 -13.84
CA GLU A 64 17.20 -0.29 -12.88
C GLU A 64 16.78 -0.61 -11.44
N GLU A 65 17.74 -0.94 -10.59
CA GLU A 65 17.51 -1.07 -9.16
C GLU A 65 17.05 0.27 -8.56
N VAL A 66 16.00 0.21 -7.74
CA VAL A 66 15.52 1.36 -6.99
C VAL A 66 16.25 1.43 -5.66
N LEU A 67 16.85 2.59 -5.42
CA LEU A 67 17.50 2.93 -4.17
C LEU A 67 16.56 3.80 -3.33
N TYR A 68 16.58 3.59 -2.02
CA TYR A 68 15.75 4.34 -1.09
C TYR A 68 16.44 4.59 0.25
N GLU A 69 16.07 5.71 0.87
CA GLU A 69 16.59 6.14 2.18
C GLU A 69 15.43 6.70 3.00
N ARG A 70 15.22 6.18 4.22
CA ARG A 70 14.20 6.73 5.11
C ARG A 70 14.66 8.08 5.64
N ILE A 71 13.86 9.13 5.43
CA ILE A 71 14.23 10.50 5.84
C ILE A 71 13.50 10.99 7.09
N GLY A 72 12.48 10.24 7.56
CA GLY A 72 11.82 10.52 8.83
C GLY A 72 10.31 10.41 8.76
N SER A 73 9.67 11.05 9.72
CA SER A 73 8.21 11.14 9.84
C SER A 73 7.73 12.46 9.21
N GLY A 74 6.69 12.37 8.40
CA GLY A 74 6.02 13.51 7.76
C GLY A 74 4.84 14.02 8.58
N PRO A 75 3.86 14.67 7.92
CA PRO A 75 2.67 15.18 8.58
C PRO A 75 1.85 14.07 9.25
N SER A 76 1.22 14.44 10.36
CA SER A 76 0.20 13.62 10.99
C SER A 76 -1.17 13.84 10.34
N TYR A 77 -2.03 12.84 10.51
CA TYR A 77 -3.43 12.91 10.12
C TYR A 77 -4.29 12.32 11.22
N LYS A 78 -5.55 12.78 11.35
CA LYS A 78 -6.49 12.21 12.31
C LYS A 78 -6.72 10.74 11.97
N ASN A 79 -6.53 9.85 12.93
CA ASN A 79 -6.80 8.43 12.73
C ASN A 79 -8.29 8.27 12.36
N PRO A 80 -8.61 7.79 11.15
CA PRO A 80 -10.01 7.62 10.76
C PRO A 80 -10.64 6.39 11.38
N ASP A 81 -9.85 5.44 11.90
CA ASP A 81 -10.33 4.17 12.43
C ASP A 81 -9.43 3.66 13.58
N PRO A 82 -9.96 3.58 14.83
CA PRO A 82 -9.24 3.04 15.98
C PRO A 82 -8.71 1.61 15.80
N ALA A 83 -9.23 0.82 14.85
CA ALA A 83 -8.73 -0.52 14.55
C ALA A 83 -7.36 -0.51 13.85
N LEU A 84 -6.98 0.60 13.20
CA LEU A 84 -5.70 0.70 12.48
C LEU A 84 -4.51 0.96 13.41
N THR A 85 -4.75 1.67 14.52
CA THR A 85 -3.74 2.00 15.52
C THR A 85 -4.40 2.49 16.81
N GLN A 86 -3.74 2.24 17.95
CA GLN A 86 -4.16 2.74 19.26
C GLN A 86 -4.01 4.27 19.43
N PHE A 87 -3.34 4.93 18.48
CA PHE A 87 -3.14 6.38 18.51
C PHE A 87 -4.32 7.13 17.87
N GLU A 88 -4.63 8.32 18.40
CA GLU A 88 -5.65 9.21 17.83
C GLU A 88 -5.24 9.81 16.48
N SER A 89 -3.96 9.70 16.12
CA SER A 89 -3.41 10.17 14.85
C SER A 89 -2.49 9.13 14.23
N GLY A 90 -2.51 9.07 12.90
CA GLY A 90 -1.47 8.41 12.12
C GLY A 90 -0.41 9.43 11.69
N VAL A 91 0.78 8.94 11.37
CA VAL A 91 1.89 9.77 10.90
C VAL A 91 2.44 9.16 9.62
N LEU A 92 2.59 9.97 8.57
CA LEU A 92 3.19 9.51 7.33
C LEU A 92 4.68 9.23 7.53
N THR A 93 5.21 8.21 6.87
CA THR A 93 6.65 7.96 6.80
C THR A 93 7.17 8.45 5.45
N MET A 94 8.34 9.09 5.45
CA MET A 94 8.94 9.66 4.26
C MET A 94 10.23 8.94 3.86
N PHE A 95 10.41 8.77 2.56
CA PHE A 95 11.61 8.20 1.95
C PHE A 95 12.11 9.09 0.81
N TYR A 96 13.43 9.17 0.63
CA TYR A 96 13.99 9.43 -0.69
C TYR A 96 13.92 8.15 -1.52
N VAL A 97 13.52 8.25 -2.78
CA VAL A 97 13.47 7.14 -3.75
C VAL A 97 14.04 7.60 -5.09
N TRP A 98 14.95 6.83 -5.67
CA TRP A 98 15.60 7.13 -6.96
C TRP A 98 16.10 5.86 -7.67
N TYR A 99 16.53 6.00 -8.92
CA TYR A 99 17.22 4.98 -9.70
C TYR A 99 18.29 5.65 -10.56
N GLY A 100 19.42 4.96 -10.81
CA GLY A 100 20.54 5.52 -11.57
C GLY A 100 21.00 6.90 -11.05
N ASN A 101 21.15 7.86 -11.96
CA ASN A 101 21.58 9.23 -11.66
C ASN A 101 20.41 10.23 -11.54
N GLU A 102 19.18 9.74 -11.44
CA GLU A 102 17.99 10.61 -11.35
C GLU A 102 17.92 11.35 -10.02
N LYS A 103 17.19 12.47 -10.03
CA LYS A 103 16.94 13.25 -8.83
C LYS A 103 16.11 12.43 -7.81
N ARG A 104 16.54 12.46 -6.55
CA ARG A 104 15.80 11.88 -5.43
C ARG A 104 14.39 12.47 -5.31
N LYS A 105 13.38 11.59 -5.29
CA LYS A 105 11.98 11.94 -5.05
C LYS A 105 11.65 11.71 -3.57
N VAL A 106 10.96 12.65 -2.93
CA VAL A 106 10.35 12.41 -1.61
C VAL A 106 9.05 11.66 -1.82
N VAL A 107 8.95 10.48 -1.21
CA VAL A 107 7.77 9.61 -1.27
C VAL A 107 7.15 9.49 0.12
N TYR A 108 5.84 9.69 0.19
CA TYR A 108 5.05 9.64 1.41
C TYR A 108 4.29 8.32 1.48
N PHE A 109 4.50 7.60 2.58
CA PHE A 109 3.84 6.34 2.87
C PHE A 109 2.91 6.47 4.07
N ASP A 110 1.78 5.79 3.96
CA ASP A 110 0.91 5.52 5.07
C ASP A 110 0.97 4.02 5.39
N GLN A 111 1.61 3.68 6.50
CA GLN A 111 1.78 2.32 6.97
C GLN A 111 0.59 1.80 7.79
N TYR A 112 -0.40 2.64 8.09
CA TYR A 112 -1.55 2.21 8.89
C TYR A 112 -2.74 1.92 8.00
N ARG A 113 -3.09 2.86 7.12
CA ARG A 113 -4.19 2.68 6.17
C ARG A 113 -3.75 1.80 5.01
N LEU A 114 -4.64 0.88 4.60
CA LEU A 114 -4.47 0.05 3.43
C LEU A 114 -5.48 0.47 2.35
N GLU A 115 -4.98 0.74 1.15
CA GLU A 115 -5.75 0.74 -0.10
C GLU A 115 -5.00 -0.16 -1.08
N GLN A 116 -5.59 -0.48 -2.24
CA GLN A 116 -4.83 -1.13 -3.31
C GLN A 116 -3.74 -0.16 -3.80
N PRO A 117 -2.44 -0.43 -3.54
CA PRO A 117 -1.39 0.47 -3.95
C PRO A 117 -1.29 0.51 -5.49
N GLN A 118 -0.83 1.63 -6.02
CA GLN A 118 -0.56 1.81 -7.45
C GLN A 118 0.93 1.97 -7.67
N VAL A 119 1.44 1.71 -8.88
CA VAL A 119 2.86 1.92 -9.17
C VAL A 119 3.18 3.42 -9.17
N LEU A 120 4.24 3.79 -8.45
CA LEU A 120 4.71 5.16 -8.34
C LEU A 120 5.07 5.74 -9.71
N HIS A 121 4.68 6.98 -9.98
CA HIS A 121 4.89 7.59 -11.29
C HIS A 121 6.38 7.68 -11.67
N GLY A 122 6.71 7.15 -12.85
CA GLY A 122 8.09 7.07 -13.37
C GLY A 122 8.87 5.86 -12.85
N PHE A 123 8.19 4.85 -12.32
CA PHE A 123 8.76 3.55 -11.94
C PHE A 123 7.93 2.44 -12.58
N LEU A 124 8.48 1.22 -12.56
CA LEU A 124 7.79 -0.02 -12.92
C LEU A 124 7.70 -0.94 -11.70
N TRP A 125 6.94 -2.02 -11.85
CA TRP A 125 6.81 -3.09 -10.86
C TRP A 125 7.58 -4.31 -11.35
N LYS A 126 8.36 -4.97 -10.48
CA LYS A 126 9.06 -6.21 -10.78
C LYS A 126 8.06 -7.27 -11.27
N GLU A 127 8.46 -7.99 -12.32
CA GLU A 127 7.70 -9.15 -12.85
C GLU A 127 7.88 -10.38 -11.98
#